data_AF-A0A1Y1HSI2-F1
#
_entry.id   AF-A0A1Y1HSI2-F1
#
_cell.length_a   1.000
_cell.length_b   1.000
_cell.length_c   1.000
_cell.angle_alpha   90.00
_cell.angle_beta   90.00
_cell.angle_gamma   90.00
#
_symmetry.space_group_name_H-M   'P 1'
#
loop_
_entity.id
_entity.type
_entity.pdbx_description
1 polymer ?
#
loop_
_entity_poly.entity_id
_entity_poly.type
_entity_poly.pdbx_seq_one_letter_code
_entity_poly.pdbx_strand_id
1 'polypeptide(L)'
;MLQPEGPAPSLDEAAAKLAEAQAILQSSTASLPLVCLGDAIDLGADAEGGVMKGHGTMMAGEAQLQATVCGLVERVNKLVSVRALKGRYTAQVGDVVVGRVTEVAQKRWKMDVNGKQDAALLLASVNLPGGVQRRRTNVDELNMRELYQENDLISAEVQQINQGDGAVALHTRSAKYGKLQGGQLVTVAPYLIKRLKQHFVALAAPLDVGIILGCNGYVWIGSKDLVDAGGRDEDEGMEAAGPSGQVDLQLRERMCRVANAVRALAALGLPVHPPAIVEVCNLSGLLRVEIKDMLGPEFLAQVAYREADRRQAEGDAQPMDH
;
A
#
# COMPACT_ATOMS: atom_id res chain seq x y z
N MET A 1 -31.61 20.28 -23.45
CA MET A 1 -30.44 20.93 -24.09
C MET A 1 -29.57 21.48 -22.98
N LEU A 2 -28.54 20.74 -22.57
CA LEU A 2 -27.54 21.22 -21.62
C LEU A 2 -26.59 22.14 -22.40
N GLN A 3 -26.39 23.36 -21.90
CA GLN A 3 -25.49 24.36 -22.49
C GLN A 3 -24.04 23.84 -22.52
N PRO A 4 -23.22 24.27 -23.49
CA PRO A 4 -21.81 23.87 -23.54
C PRO A 4 -21.08 24.46 -22.34
N GLU A 5 -20.39 23.62 -21.56
CA GLU A 5 -19.51 24.05 -20.48
C GLU A 5 -18.46 25.04 -21.01
N GLY A 6 -18.17 26.06 -20.19
CA GLY A 6 -17.22 27.14 -20.51
C GLY A 6 -15.79 26.65 -20.77
N PRO A 7 -14.89 27.56 -21.17
CA PRO A 7 -13.51 27.21 -21.47
C PRO A 7 -12.85 26.52 -20.27
N ALA A 8 -11.98 25.55 -20.53
CA ALA A 8 -11.22 24.84 -19.51
C ALA A 8 -10.60 25.83 -18.51
N PRO A 9 -10.72 25.59 -17.20
CA PRO A 9 -10.19 26.49 -16.19
C PRO A 9 -8.68 26.65 -16.41
N SER A 10 -8.17 27.87 -16.27
CA SER A 10 -6.74 28.13 -16.43
C SER A 10 -5.92 27.36 -15.38
N LEU A 11 -4.64 27.06 -15.67
CA LEU A 11 -3.76 26.34 -14.74
C LEU A 11 -3.71 26.99 -13.35
N ASP A 12 -3.82 28.33 -13.28
CA ASP A 12 -3.85 29.09 -12.04
C ASP A 12 -5.16 28.87 -11.26
N GLU A 13 -6.30 28.75 -11.94
CA GLU A 13 -7.59 28.43 -11.32
C GLU A 13 -7.61 26.99 -10.78
N ALA A 14 -7.01 26.03 -11.49
CA ALA A 14 -6.89 24.65 -11.02
C ALA A 14 -5.99 24.55 -9.77
N ALA A 15 -4.89 25.30 -9.74
CA ALA A 15 -4.00 25.38 -8.59
C ALA A 15 -4.68 26.02 -7.37
N ALA A 16 -5.45 27.11 -7.58
CA ALA A 16 -6.21 27.76 -6.53
C ALA A 16 -7.28 26.83 -5.93
N LYS A 17 -8.02 26.10 -6.79
CA LYS A 17 -9.02 25.11 -6.34
C LYS A 17 -8.39 23.95 -5.57
N LEU A 18 -7.21 23.49 -5.99
CA LEU A 18 -6.48 22.44 -5.27
C LEU A 18 -6.03 22.92 -3.88
N ALA A 19 -5.59 24.17 -3.75
CA ALA A 19 -5.25 24.77 -2.46
C ALA A 19 -6.46 24.91 -1.54
N GLU A 20 -7.62 25.31 -2.07
CA GLU A 20 -8.87 25.40 -1.32
C GLU A 20 -9.32 24.02 -0.81
N ALA A 21 -9.33 23.00 -1.67
CA ALA A 21 -9.65 21.64 -1.26
C ALA A 21 -8.68 21.11 -0.19
N GLN A 22 -7.38 21.42 -0.31
CA GLN A 22 -6.40 21.06 0.72
C GLN A 22 -6.68 21.74 2.06
N ALA A 23 -7.10 22.99 2.08
CA ALA A 23 -7.47 23.69 3.32
C ALA A 23 -8.69 23.04 4.00
N ILE A 24 -9.70 22.64 3.23
CA ILE A 24 -10.88 21.92 3.76
C ILE A 24 -10.49 20.55 4.32
N LEU A 25 -9.60 19.82 3.65
CA LEU A 25 -9.10 18.53 4.15
C LEU A 25 -8.33 18.66 5.46
N GLN A 26 -7.70 19.82 5.72
CA GLN A 26 -6.95 20.11 6.95
C GLN A 26 -7.85 20.55 8.12
N SER A 27 -9.03 21.11 7.88
CA SER A 27 -9.92 21.61 8.96
C SER A 27 -10.71 20.51 9.68
N SER A 28 -10.72 19.28 9.15
CA SER A 28 -11.64 18.21 9.59
C SER A 28 -11.07 17.24 10.65
N THR A 29 -9.83 17.36 11.11
CA THR A 29 -9.26 16.39 12.07
C THR A 29 -9.08 16.97 13.46
N ALA A 30 -9.50 16.21 14.49
CA ALA A 30 -9.01 16.37 15.86
C ALA A 30 -7.48 16.48 15.82
N SER A 31 -6.94 17.61 16.27
CA SER A 31 -5.54 17.97 16.08
C SER A 31 -4.66 17.05 16.93
N LEU A 32 -4.18 15.96 16.36
CA LEU A 32 -3.09 15.20 16.98
C LEU A 32 -1.89 16.15 17.12
N PRO A 33 -1.19 16.15 18.28
CA PRO A 33 -0.07 17.05 18.48
C PRO A 33 1.03 16.71 17.48
N LEU A 34 1.45 17.72 16.71
CA LEU A 34 2.62 17.64 15.85
C LEU A 34 3.86 17.94 16.69
N VAL A 35 4.87 17.08 16.60
CA VAL A 35 6.15 17.22 17.32
C VAL A 35 7.32 17.18 16.36
N CYS A 36 8.37 17.92 16.69
CA CYS A 36 9.67 17.91 16.03
C CYS A 36 10.69 17.04 16.79
N LEU A 37 11.83 16.79 16.15
CA LEU A 37 12.96 16.10 16.75
C LEU A 37 13.43 16.81 18.03
N GLY A 38 13.48 16.07 19.14
CA GLY A 38 13.91 16.57 20.44
C GLY A 38 12.82 17.23 21.29
N ASP A 39 11.62 17.43 20.73
CA ASP A 39 10.50 17.99 21.49
C ASP A 39 10.09 17.06 22.62
N ALA A 40 9.80 17.65 23.78
CA ALA A 40 9.24 16.94 24.91
C ALA A 40 7.77 16.62 24.64
N ILE A 41 7.39 15.35 24.82
CA ILE A 41 6.01 14.91 24.69
C ILE A 41 5.39 14.97 26.08
N ASP A 42 4.41 15.85 26.26
CA ASP A 42 3.71 16.00 27.54
C ASP A 42 2.93 14.73 27.86
N LEU A 43 3.31 14.03 28.93
CA LEU A 43 2.70 12.77 29.33
C LEU A 43 1.36 12.97 30.07
N GLY A 44 1.03 14.20 30.50
CA GLY A 44 -0.23 14.49 31.21
C GLY A 44 -0.46 13.59 32.43
N ALA A 45 -1.73 13.29 32.73
CA ALA A 45 -2.16 12.47 33.86
C ALA A 45 -1.69 10.99 33.79
N ASP A 46 -1.19 10.52 32.64
CA ASP A 46 -0.71 9.15 32.46
C ASP A 46 0.69 8.93 33.06
N ALA A 47 1.36 9.99 33.52
CA ALA A 47 2.66 9.91 34.19
C ALA A 47 2.61 9.04 35.46
N GLU A 48 1.50 9.05 36.21
CA GLU A 48 1.34 8.28 37.45
C GLU A 48 1.18 6.76 37.20
N GLY A 49 0.81 6.36 35.97
CA GLY A 49 0.46 4.98 35.62
C GLY A 49 1.56 4.19 34.88
N GLY A 50 2.74 4.79 34.66
CA GLY A 50 3.84 4.21 33.90
C GLY A 50 3.58 4.19 32.39
N VAL A 51 4.17 5.15 31.66
CA VAL A 51 4.03 5.26 30.21
C VAL A 51 4.95 4.28 29.49
N MET A 52 4.41 3.54 28.53
CA MET A 52 5.19 2.67 27.66
C MET A 52 5.70 3.46 26.45
N LYS A 53 7.00 3.37 26.18
CA LYS A 53 7.62 3.96 24.99
C LYS A 53 7.28 3.14 23.74
N GLY A 54 6.72 3.81 22.74
CA GLY A 54 6.51 3.27 21.41
C GLY A 54 7.64 3.62 20.43
N HIS A 55 7.37 3.41 19.14
CA HIS A 55 8.28 3.86 18.08
C HIS A 55 8.28 5.39 17.98
N GLY A 56 9.42 5.96 17.59
CA GLY A 56 9.54 7.41 17.41
C GLY A 56 9.66 8.19 18.72
N THR A 57 9.79 7.53 19.87
CA THR A 57 10.00 8.15 21.18
C THR A 57 11.22 7.59 21.90
N MET A 58 11.86 8.41 22.73
CA MET A 58 13.01 8.05 23.56
C MET A 58 12.86 8.69 24.93
N MET A 59 13.30 8.00 25.98
CA MET A 59 13.39 8.58 27.31
C MET A 59 14.67 9.40 27.42
N ALA A 60 14.53 10.69 27.73
CA ALA A 60 15.63 11.58 28.08
C ALA A 60 15.60 11.82 29.60
N GLY A 61 16.60 11.32 30.31
CA GLY A 61 16.66 11.38 31.78
C GLY A 61 15.65 10.44 32.47
N GLU A 62 15.28 10.75 33.72
CA GLU A 62 14.47 9.85 34.56
C GLU A 62 12.96 9.90 34.27
N ALA A 63 12.44 10.96 33.64
CA ALA A 63 10.98 11.12 33.50
C ALA A 63 10.49 11.86 32.24
N GLN A 64 11.37 12.26 31.31
CA GLN A 64 10.95 13.03 30.13
C GLN A 64 10.96 12.20 28.86
N LEU A 65 9.79 12.03 28.22
CA LEU A 65 9.70 11.40 26.91
C LEU A 65 9.95 12.46 25.82
N GLN A 66 10.89 12.18 24.92
CA GLN A 66 11.23 13.04 23.79
C GLN A 66 10.92 12.36 22.46
N ALA A 67 10.55 13.16 21.47
CA ALA A 67 10.35 12.71 20.10
C ALA A 67 11.69 12.49 19.39
N THR A 68 11.83 11.34 18.72
CA THR A 68 13.00 10.99 17.89
C THR A 68 12.73 11.10 16.40
N VAL A 69 11.50 11.45 16.02
CA VAL A 69 11.07 11.68 14.63
C VAL A 69 10.09 12.85 14.59
N CYS A 70 10.07 13.61 13.48
CA CYS A 70 9.03 14.61 13.26
C CYS A 70 7.73 13.92 12.83
N GLY A 71 6.63 14.17 13.53
CA GLY A 71 5.42 13.40 13.33
C GLY A 71 4.27 13.75 14.25
N LEU A 72 3.19 12.99 14.10
CA LEU A 72 2.01 13.13 14.94
C LEU A 72 2.12 12.17 16.12
N VAL A 73 1.83 12.67 17.33
CA VAL A 73 1.83 11.85 18.54
C VAL A 73 0.57 10.99 18.55
N GLU A 74 0.74 9.67 18.57
CA GLU A 74 -0.33 8.69 18.73
C GLU A 74 -0.26 8.09 20.13
N ARG A 75 -1.37 8.20 20.87
CA ARG A 75 -1.54 7.61 22.19
C ARG A 75 -2.55 6.48 22.11
N VAL A 76 -2.12 5.28 22.45
CA VAL A 76 -2.99 4.11 22.52
C VAL A 76 -2.84 3.52 23.93
N ASN A 77 -3.84 3.76 24.77
CA ASN A 77 -3.77 3.46 26.20
C ASN A 77 -2.52 4.12 26.81
N LYS A 78 -1.62 3.31 27.40
CA LYS A 78 -0.36 3.76 28.00
C LYS A 78 0.81 3.84 27.02
N LEU A 79 0.63 3.42 25.75
CA LEU A 79 1.69 3.41 24.75
C LEU A 79 1.70 4.75 24.00
N VAL A 80 2.81 5.47 24.08
CA VAL A 80 3.02 6.73 23.36
C VAL A 80 4.03 6.51 22.24
N SER A 81 3.58 6.73 21.01
CA SER A 81 4.40 6.62 19.80
C SER A 81 4.27 7.87 18.94
N VAL A 82 5.26 8.12 18.10
CA VAL A 82 5.21 9.22 17.13
C VAL A 82 5.18 8.63 15.74
N ARG A 83 4.08 8.87 15.02
CA ARG A 83 3.92 8.51 13.62
C ARG A 83 4.67 9.52 12.75
N ALA A 84 5.80 9.11 12.18
CA ALA A 84 6.60 9.95 11.31
C ALA A 84 5.80 10.41 10.06
N LEU A 85 6.00 11.67 9.65
CA LEU A 85 5.35 12.22 8.44
C LEU A 85 5.79 11.52 7.15
N LYS A 86 7.06 11.11 7.10
CA LYS A 86 7.63 10.30 6.02
C LYS A 86 8.50 9.22 6.63
N GLY A 87 8.39 8.01 6.10
CA GLY A 87 9.16 6.87 6.57
C GLY A 87 9.14 5.73 5.57
N ARG A 88 10.12 4.85 5.70
CA ARG A 88 10.14 3.56 5.00
C ARG A 88 9.13 2.61 5.62
N TYR A 89 8.79 1.56 4.88
CA TYR A 89 7.88 0.54 5.39
C TYR A 89 8.46 -0.12 6.64
N THR A 90 7.63 -0.19 7.69
CA THR A 90 7.92 -0.91 8.92
C THR A 90 7.05 -2.15 8.94
N ALA A 91 7.68 -3.31 8.79
CA ALA A 91 6.99 -4.58 8.68
C ALA A 91 6.21 -4.92 9.96
N GLN A 92 5.06 -5.55 9.78
CA GLN A 92 4.30 -6.20 10.85
C GLN A 92 4.05 -7.65 10.46
N VAL A 93 4.01 -8.54 11.45
CA VAL A 93 3.73 -9.96 11.21
C VAL A 93 2.32 -10.11 10.64
N GLY A 94 2.18 -10.88 9.56
CA GLY A 94 0.93 -11.06 8.81
C GLY A 94 0.70 -10.04 7.70
N ASP A 95 1.62 -9.10 7.49
CA ASP A 95 1.49 -8.14 6.39
C ASP A 95 1.65 -8.82 5.03
N VAL A 96 0.73 -8.50 4.12
CA VAL A 96 0.89 -8.81 2.70
C VAL A 96 1.80 -7.76 2.07
N VAL A 97 2.88 -8.20 1.44
CA VAL A 97 3.85 -7.35 0.76
C VAL A 97 4.06 -7.83 -0.67
N VAL A 98 4.32 -6.87 -1.56
CA VAL A 98 4.85 -7.16 -2.89
C VAL A 98 6.30 -6.76 -2.88
N GLY A 99 7.19 -7.60 -3.39
CA GLY A 99 8.63 -7.31 -3.42
C GLY A 99 9.27 -7.72 -4.72
N ARG A 100 10.43 -7.13 -5.01
CA ARG A 100 11.27 -7.49 -6.15
C ARG A 100 12.49 -8.26 -5.68
N VAL A 101 12.83 -9.38 -6.31
CA VAL A 101 14.04 -10.14 -6.00
C VAL A 101 15.27 -9.30 -6.36
N THR A 102 16.11 -9.00 -5.36
CA THR A 102 17.37 -8.27 -5.54
C THR A 102 18.52 -9.21 -5.86
N GLU A 103 18.64 -10.30 -5.10
CA GLU A 103 19.65 -11.33 -5.32
C GLU A 103 19.14 -12.73 -4.92
N VAL A 104 19.67 -13.75 -5.59
CA VAL A 104 19.51 -15.15 -5.19
C VAL A 104 20.76 -15.58 -4.42
N ALA A 105 20.62 -15.74 -3.11
CA ALA A 105 21.69 -16.16 -2.20
C ALA A 105 21.54 -17.64 -1.83
N GLN A 106 22.48 -18.18 -1.05
CA GLN A 106 22.44 -19.58 -0.64
C GLN A 106 21.17 -19.86 0.21
N LYS A 107 20.30 -20.75 -0.29
CA LYS A 107 19.02 -21.18 0.32
C LYS A 107 17.99 -20.07 0.59
N ARG A 108 18.19 -18.87 0.03
CA ARG A 108 17.29 -17.72 0.25
C ARG A 108 17.32 -16.73 -0.90
N TRP A 109 16.19 -16.10 -1.17
CA TRP A 109 16.11 -14.90 -2.00
C TRP A 109 16.11 -13.66 -1.11
N LYS A 110 16.89 -12.65 -1.48
CA LYS A 110 16.70 -11.31 -0.93
C LYS A 110 15.72 -10.56 -1.81
N MET A 111 14.82 -9.82 -1.16
CA MET A 111 13.76 -9.10 -1.82
C MET A 111 13.69 -7.67 -1.30
N ASP A 112 13.62 -6.71 -2.22
CA ASP A 112 13.29 -5.33 -1.88
C ASP A 112 11.79 -5.23 -1.59
N VAL A 113 11.47 -4.82 -0.37
CA VAL A 113 10.12 -4.59 0.13
C VAL A 113 9.91 -3.14 0.59
N ASN A 114 10.70 -2.18 0.11
CA ASN A 114 10.63 -0.77 0.54
C ASN A 114 10.86 -0.56 2.05
N GLY A 115 11.56 -1.52 2.68
CA GLY A 115 11.91 -1.52 4.09
C GLY A 115 13.25 -0.83 4.37
N LYS A 116 13.69 -0.88 5.63
CA LYS A 116 15.03 -0.44 6.05
C LYS A 116 16.15 -1.37 5.54
N GLN A 117 15.81 -2.63 5.33
CA GLN A 117 16.70 -3.70 4.87
C GLN A 117 15.92 -4.59 3.88
N ASP A 118 16.65 -5.35 3.06
CA ASP A 118 16.07 -6.38 2.21
C ASP A 118 15.44 -7.49 3.05
N ALA A 119 14.27 -7.94 2.64
CA ALA A 119 13.61 -9.07 3.26
C ALA A 119 14.17 -10.39 2.73
N ALA A 120 14.17 -11.43 3.57
CA ALA A 120 14.66 -12.75 3.21
C ALA A 120 13.50 -13.73 3.01
N LEU A 121 13.36 -14.26 1.80
CA LEU A 121 12.48 -15.39 1.51
C LEU A 121 13.32 -16.66 1.51
N LEU A 122 13.12 -17.53 2.50
CA LEU A 122 13.85 -18.79 2.57
C LEU A 122 13.28 -19.80 1.58
N LEU A 123 14.13 -20.64 0.98
CA LEU A 123 13.68 -21.84 0.26
C LEU A 123 12.79 -22.71 1.19
N ALA A 124 13.16 -22.71 2.47
CA ALA A 124 12.37 -22.82 3.70
C ALA A 124 10.83 -22.71 3.63
N SER A 125 10.40 -21.64 2.98
CA SER A 125 9.12 -20.98 3.16
C SER A 125 8.36 -20.80 1.85
N VAL A 126 8.87 -21.39 0.77
CA VAL A 126 8.27 -21.43 -0.56
C VAL A 126 7.64 -22.80 -0.80
N ASN A 127 6.49 -22.79 -1.48
CA ASN A 127 5.85 -23.99 -2.00
C ASN A 127 6.57 -24.42 -3.27
N LEU A 128 7.02 -25.67 -3.30
CA LEU A 128 7.61 -26.26 -4.49
C LEU A 128 6.48 -26.73 -5.42
N PRO A 129 6.66 -26.62 -6.75
CA PRO A 129 5.66 -27.06 -7.71
C PRO A 129 5.31 -28.53 -7.47
N GLY A 130 4.01 -28.82 -7.38
CA GLY A 130 3.46 -30.16 -7.16
C GLY A 130 2.85 -30.43 -5.78
N GLY A 131 2.69 -29.41 -4.92
CA GLY A 131 1.83 -29.45 -3.71
C GLY A 131 2.23 -30.44 -2.59
N VAL A 132 3.17 -31.37 -2.86
CA VAL A 132 3.61 -32.38 -1.91
C VAL A 132 4.69 -31.80 -1.01
N GLN A 133 4.46 -31.85 0.31
CA GLN A 133 5.47 -31.57 1.33
C GLN A 133 6.59 -32.62 1.30
N ARG A 134 7.49 -32.54 0.31
CA ARG A 134 8.64 -33.43 0.19
C ARG A 134 9.84 -32.88 0.97
N ARG A 135 10.71 -33.77 1.47
CA ARG A 135 12.01 -33.36 2.02
C ARG A 135 12.79 -32.62 0.95
N ARG A 136 13.16 -31.37 1.23
CA ARG A 136 13.96 -30.54 0.34
C ARG A 136 15.33 -31.17 0.12
N THR A 137 15.72 -31.28 -1.13
CA THR A 137 16.95 -31.92 -1.57
C THR A 137 17.97 -30.88 -2.05
N ASN A 138 19.25 -31.25 -2.13
CA ASN A 138 20.30 -30.36 -2.65
C ASN A 138 20.05 -29.93 -4.12
N VAL A 139 19.21 -30.67 -4.85
CA VAL A 139 18.80 -30.33 -6.22
C VAL A 139 17.93 -29.06 -6.22
N ASP A 140 17.07 -28.89 -5.21
CA ASP A 140 16.20 -27.71 -5.08
C ASP A 140 17.02 -26.43 -4.81
N GLU A 141 18.18 -26.56 -4.15
CA GLU A 141 19.11 -25.45 -3.92
C GLU A 141 19.80 -25.01 -5.23
N LEU A 142 20.07 -25.94 -6.14
CA LEU A 142 20.63 -25.63 -7.46
C LEU A 142 19.57 -25.01 -8.39
N ASN A 143 18.31 -25.43 -8.27
CA ASN A 143 17.20 -24.99 -9.11
C ASN A 143 16.45 -23.77 -8.57
N MET A 144 16.96 -23.07 -7.55
CA MET A 144 16.30 -21.87 -7.00
C MET A 144 16.05 -20.79 -8.05
N ARG A 145 16.96 -20.67 -9.04
CA ARG A 145 16.84 -19.71 -10.16
C ARG A 145 15.75 -20.09 -11.17
N GLU A 146 15.25 -21.32 -11.15
CA GLU A 146 14.12 -21.73 -11.98
C GLU A 146 12.79 -21.23 -11.40
N LEU A 147 12.70 -21.14 -10.05
CA LEU A 147 11.53 -20.62 -9.36
C LEU A 147 11.45 -19.09 -9.42
N TYR A 148 12.49 -18.42 -8.92
CA TYR A 148 12.57 -16.96 -8.89
C TYR A 148 13.96 -16.49 -9.31
N GLN A 149 13.98 -15.57 -10.28
CA GLN A 149 15.16 -14.92 -10.82
C GLN A 149 15.27 -13.49 -10.31
N GLU A 150 16.46 -12.89 -10.46
CA GLU A 150 16.65 -11.48 -10.16
C GLU A 150 15.66 -10.62 -10.94
N ASN A 151 15.09 -9.61 -10.27
CA ASN A 151 14.04 -8.71 -10.76
C ASN A 151 12.63 -9.29 -10.89
N ASP A 152 12.41 -10.56 -10.55
CA ASP A 152 11.05 -11.10 -10.45
C ASP A 152 10.26 -10.36 -9.36
N LEU A 153 8.97 -10.13 -9.63
CA LEU A 153 8.01 -9.61 -8.65
C LEU A 153 7.30 -10.77 -7.97
N ILE A 154 7.20 -10.70 -6.66
CA ILE A 154 6.63 -11.77 -5.82
C ILE A 154 5.67 -11.14 -4.81
N SER A 155 4.48 -11.72 -4.65
CA SER A 155 3.61 -11.48 -3.50
C SER A 155 3.99 -12.42 -2.36
N ALA A 156 4.15 -11.90 -1.16
CA ALA A 156 4.55 -12.67 0.01
C ALA A 156 3.90 -12.13 1.29
N GLU A 157 3.95 -12.94 2.35
CA GLU A 157 3.50 -12.56 3.69
C GLU A 157 4.69 -12.44 4.64
N VAL A 158 4.64 -11.48 5.55
CA VAL A 158 5.64 -11.35 6.62
C VAL A 158 5.41 -12.44 7.66
N GLN A 159 6.30 -13.42 7.70
CA GLN A 159 6.24 -14.53 8.65
C GLN A 159 6.63 -14.08 10.04
N GLN A 160 7.82 -13.49 10.14
CA GLN A 160 8.50 -13.16 11.38
C GLN A 160 9.44 -12.00 11.14
N ILE A 161 9.67 -11.23 12.19
CA ILE A 161 10.63 -10.14 12.21
C ILE A 161 11.65 -10.50 13.27
N ASN A 162 12.91 -10.61 12.87
CA ASN A 162 13.99 -10.93 13.79
C ASN A 162 14.19 -9.76 14.76
N GLN A 163 14.12 -10.06 16.06
CA GLN A 163 14.19 -9.04 17.11
C GLN A 163 15.57 -8.39 17.25
N GLY A 164 16.64 -9.05 16.79
CA GLY A 164 18.01 -8.56 16.92
C GLY A 164 18.41 -7.56 15.84
N ASP A 165 18.22 -7.91 14.57
CA ASP A 165 18.66 -7.14 13.40
C ASP A 165 17.51 -6.40 12.68
N GLY A 166 16.25 -6.70 13.03
CA GLY A 166 15.07 -6.19 12.35
C GLY A 166 14.86 -6.80 10.97
N ALA A 167 15.56 -7.90 10.63
CA ALA A 167 15.42 -8.57 9.36
C ALA A 167 14.03 -9.19 9.22
N VAL A 168 13.44 -9.03 8.05
CA VAL A 168 12.07 -9.48 7.75
C VAL A 168 12.16 -10.83 7.05
N ALA A 169 11.55 -11.87 7.64
CA ALA A 169 11.45 -13.19 7.04
C ALA A 169 10.10 -13.35 6.32
N LEU A 170 10.15 -13.74 5.05
CA LEU A 170 8.99 -13.85 4.18
C LEU A 170 8.54 -15.31 3.94
N HIS A 171 7.23 -15.38 3.75
CA HIS A 171 6.33 -16.47 3.42
C HIS A 171 5.73 -16.57 2.01
N THR A 172 5.75 -17.71 1.32
CA THR A 172 4.81 -17.95 0.20
C THR A 172 4.15 -19.34 0.30
N ARG A 173 3.72 -19.71 1.52
CA ARG A 173 3.12 -21.03 1.82
C ARG A 173 1.67 -21.21 1.33
N SER A 174 0.99 -20.13 1.00
CA SER A 174 -0.39 -20.19 0.47
C SER A 174 -0.36 -20.01 -1.05
N ALA A 175 -1.27 -20.68 -1.77
CA ALA A 175 -1.39 -20.57 -3.23
C ALA A 175 -1.64 -19.12 -3.73
N LYS A 176 -2.18 -18.25 -2.86
CA LYS A 176 -2.34 -16.81 -3.15
C LYS A 176 -1.03 -16.04 -3.31
N TYR A 177 0.07 -16.59 -2.81
CA TYR A 177 1.38 -15.96 -2.84
C TYR A 177 2.26 -16.62 -3.89
N GLY A 178 3.04 -15.82 -4.61
CA GLY A 178 3.92 -16.35 -5.64
C GLY A 178 4.40 -15.30 -6.62
N LYS A 179 4.91 -15.77 -7.76
CA LYS A 179 5.41 -14.92 -8.83
C LYS A 179 4.27 -14.14 -9.47
N LEU A 180 4.46 -12.84 -9.62
CA LEU A 180 3.51 -11.94 -10.27
C LEU A 180 3.97 -11.66 -11.71
N GLN A 181 3.10 -11.93 -12.68
CA GLN A 181 3.36 -11.72 -14.11
C GLN A 181 2.13 -11.11 -14.80
N GLY A 182 2.31 -10.50 -15.98
CA GLY A 182 1.18 -9.98 -16.77
C GLY A 182 0.46 -8.78 -16.16
N GLY A 183 1.15 -7.99 -15.33
CA GLY A 183 0.61 -6.79 -14.69
C GLY A 183 1.62 -5.65 -14.60
N GLN A 184 1.23 -4.57 -13.92
CA GLN A 184 2.04 -3.38 -13.66
C GLN A 184 2.22 -3.18 -12.15
N LEU A 185 3.43 -2.81 -11.75
CA LEU A 185 3.74 -2.35 -10.39
C LEU A 185 3.63 -0.83 -10.30
N VAL A 186 2.95 -0.35 -9.26
CA VAL A 186 2.87 1.05 -8.87
C VAL A 186 3.43 1.20 -7.45
N THR A 187 4.38 2.11 -7.27
CA THR A 187 5.00 2.39 -5.97
C THR A 187 4.42 3.65 -5.38
N VAL A 188 3.89 3.56 -4.17
CA VAL A 188 3.37 4.69 -3.37
C VAL A 188 4.02 4.69 -1.99
N ALA A 189 3.87 5.77 -1.24
CA ALA A 189 4.38 5.81 0.12
C ALA A 189 3.63 4.80 1.01
N PRO A 190 4.33 4.00 1.85
CA PRO A 190 3.70 2.92 2.61
C PRO A 190 2.56 3.39 3.53
N TYR A 191 2.68 4.59 4.10
CA TYR A 191 1.68 5.16 5.00
C TYR A 191 0.36 5.52 4.32
N LEU A 192 0.34 5.60 2.98
CA LEU A 192 -0.88 5.86 2.22
C LEU A 192 -1.72 4.59 2.06
N ILE A 193 -1.11 3.40 2.13
CA ILE A 193 -1.86 2.15 2.02
C ILE A 193 -2.62 1.90 3.32
N LYS A 194 -3.95 1.84 3.24
CA LYS A 194 -4.76 1.41 4.38
C LYS A 194 -4.57 -0.09 4.61
N ARG A 195 -4.30 -0.49 5.85
CA ARG A 195 -4.25 -1.90 6.25
C ARG A 195 -5.68 -2.46 6.24
N LEU A 196 -5.90 -3.55 5.51
CA LEU A 196 -7.22 -4.15 5.28
C LEU A 196 -7.22 -5.62 5.72
N LYS A 197 -8.42 -6.18 5.91
CA LYS A 197 -8.56 -7.63 6.15
C LYS A 197 -8.09 -8.45 4.95
N GLN A 198 -8.31 -7.93 3.74
CA GLN A 198 -7.93 -8.55 2.48
C GLN A 198 -7.20 -7.52 1.61
N HIS A 199 -5.99 -7.87 1.22
CA HIS A 199 -5.12 -7.06 0.35
C HIS A 199 -5.13 -7.52 -1.11
N PHE A 200 -5.67 -8.71 -1.37
CA PHE A 200 -5.99 -9.22 -2.70
C PHE A 200 -7.42 -8.81 -3.02
N VAL A 201 -7.59 -7.96 -4.03
CA VAL A 201 -8.88 -7.37 -4.34
C VAL A 201 -9.14 -7.46 -5.84
N ALA A 202 -10.18 -8.22 -6.19
CA ALA A 202 -10.74 -8.23 -7.52
C ALA A 202 -11.76 -7.08 -7.66
N LEU A 203 -11.44 -6.06 -8.46
CA LEU A 203 -12.40 -5.01 -8.79
C LEU A 203 -13.45 -5.57 -9.75
N ALA A 204 -14.72 -5.44 -9.37
CA ALA A 204 -15.84 -5.89 -10.17
C ALA A 204 -16.02 -5.06 -11.46
N ALA A 205 -16.94 -5.51 -12.31
CA ALA A 205 -17.35 -4.79 -13.52
C ALA A 205 -17.75 -3.33 -13.17
N PRO A 206 -17.39 -2.34 -14.02
CA PRO A 206 -16.84 -2.49 -15.38
C PRO A 206 -15.31 -2.58 -15.48
N LEU A 207 -14.58 -2.56 -14.35
CA LEU A 207 -13.11 -2.52 -14.38
C LEU A 207 -12.51 -3.90 -14.68
N ASP A 208 -12.99 -4.97 -14.03
CA ASP A 208 -12.48 -6.34 -14.16
C ASP A 208 -10.94 -6.43 -14.02
N VAL A 209 -10.38 -5.69 -13.05
CA VAL A 209 -8.94 -5.63 -12.76
C VAL A 209 -8.67 -6.22 -11.38
N GLY A 210 -7.61 -7.01 -11.27
CA GLY A 210 -7.09 -7.51 -10.00
C GLY A 210 -6.04 -6.57 -9.41
N ILE A 211 -6.11 -6.31 -8.11
CA ILE A 211 -5.16 -5.46 -7.37
C ILE A 211 -4.63 -6.22 -6.17
N ILE A 212 -3.31 -6.14 -5.96
CA ILE A 212 -2.65 -6.56 -4.71
C ILE A 212 -2.07 -5.31 -4.06
N LEU A 213 -2.65 -4.91 -2.94
CA LEU A 213 -2.22 -3.74 -2.17
C LEU A 213 -1.17 -4.18 -1.14
N GLY A 214 0.12 -4.14 -1.48
CA GLY A 214 1.17 -4.41 -0.49
C GLY A 214 1.19 -3.35 0.61
N CYS A 215 1.21 -3.76 1.88
CA CYS A 215 1.35 -2.85 3.04
C CYS A 215 2.62 -1.98 2.98
N ASN A 216 3.57 -2.38 2.16
CA ASN A 216 4.82 -1.68 1.90
C ASN A 216 4.74 -0.57 0.83
N GLY A 217 3.56 -0.29 0.31
CA GLY A 217 3.36 0.71 -0.74
C GLY A 217 3.64 0.19 -2.15
N TYR A 218 3.93 -1.10 -2.31
CA TYR A 218 4.05 -1.74 -3.61
C TYR A 218 2.69 -2.31 -4.00
N VAL A 219 2.05 -1.68 -4.99
CA VAL A 219 0.73 -2.04 -5.48
C VAL A 219 0.90 -2.73 -6.83
N TRP A 220 0.52 -3.99 -6.92
CA TRP A 220 0.50 -4.71 -8.20
C TRP A 220 -0.92 -4.69 -8.78
N ILE A 221 -1.01 -4.44 -10.08
CA ILE A 221 -2.26 -4.32 -10.83
C ILE A 221 -2.18 -5.26 -12.02
N GLY A 222 -3.13 -6.18 -12.16
CA GLY A 222 -3.14 -7.16 -13.23
C GLY A 222 -4.55 -7.66 -13.55
N SER A 223 -4.65 -8.78 -14.26
CA SER A 223 -5.95 -9.36 -14.57
C SER A 223 -6.64 -9.82 -13.29
N LYS A 224 -7.97 -9.69 -13.24
CA LYS A 224 -8.78 -10.22 -12.13
C LYS A 224 -8.53 -11.72 -11.91
N ASP A 225 -8.39 -12.48 -12.97
CA ASP A 225 -8.17 -13.93 -12.91
C ASP A 225 -6.89 -14.30 -12.15
N LEU A 226 -5.85 -13.47 -12.23
CA LEU A 226 -4.58 -13.70 -11.52
C LEU A 226 -4.71 -13.50 -10.01
N VAL A 227 -5.67 -12.69 -9.58
CA VAL A 227 -5.97 -12.47 -8.15
C VAL A 227 -6.93 -13.53 -7.63
N ASP A 228 -7.94 -13.91 -8.42
CA ASP A 228 -8.93 -14.94 -8.07
C ASP A 228 -8.33 -16.36 -8.12
N ALA A 229 -7.36 -16.62 -9.00
CA ALA A 229 -6.67 -17.91 -9.10
C ALA A 229 -5.83 -18.26 -7.86
N GLY A 230 -5.38 -17.26 -7.10
CA GLY A 230 -4.68 -17.45 -5.83
C GLY A 230 -5.49 -18.18 -4.74
N GLY A 231 -6.78 -18.44 -4.98
CA GLY A 231 -7.66 -19.21 -4.10
C GLY A 231 -7.98 -20.63 -4.56
N ARG A 232 -7.43 -21.12 -5.68
CA ARG A 232 -7.67 -22.49 -6.16
C ARG A 232 -6.46 -23.38 -5.86
N ASP A 233 -6.71 -24.53 -5.23
CA ASP A 233 -5.69 -25.53 -4.93
C ASP A 233 -5.01 -26.01 -6.23
N GLU A 234 -3.68 -26.12 -6.19
CA GLU A 234 -2.79 -26.50 -7.29
C GLU A 234 -2.87 -28.00 -7.65
N ASP A 235 -4.07 -28.57 -7.80
CA ASP A 235 -4.25 -29.98 -8.20
C ASP A 235 -4.60 -30.15 -9.70
N GLU A 236 -4.83 -29.06 -10.40
CA GLU A 236 -4.87 -29.04 -11.86
C GLU A 236 -3.59 -28.41 -12.37
N GLY A 237 -2.74 -29.23 -13.01
CA GLY A 237 -1.42 -28.86 -13.52
C GLY A 237 -1.40 -27.46 -14.13
N MET A 238 -0.98 -26.50 -13.31
CA MET A 238 -0.75 -25.15 -13.76
C MET A 238 0.57 -25.22 -14.51
N GLU A 239 0.50 -25.49 -15.81
CA GLU A 239 1.50 -24.96 -16.72
C GLU A 239 1.63 -23.50 -16.33
N ALA A 240 2.80 -23.13 -15.77
CA ALA A 240 3.15 -21.75 -15.49
C ALA A 240 2.81 -21.00 -16.78
N ALA A 241 1.70 -20.25 -16.76
CA ALA A 241 1.16 -19.66 -17.97
C ALA A 241 2.31 -18.92 -18.63
N GLY A 242 2.74 -19.43 -19.79
CA GLY A 242 3.95 -18.98 -20.44
C GLY A 242 3.91 -17.46 -20.64
N PRO A 243 5.06 -16.84 -20.92
CA PRO A 243 5.18 -15.39 -20.99
C PRO A 243 4.53 -14.84 -22.28
N SER A 244 3.23 -15.01 -22.52
CA SER A 244 2.58 -14.53 -23.75
C SER A 244 1.06 -14.75 -23.80
N GLY A 245 0.32 -14.61 -22.70
CA GLY A 245 -1.09 -14.27 -22.84
C GLY A 245 -1.17 -12.83 -23.34
N GLN A 246 -1.55 -12.59 -24.60
CA GLN A 246 -1.81 -11.22 -25.06
C GLN A 246 -2.94 -10.63 -24.20
N VAL A 247 -2.57 -9.82 -23.20
CA VAL A 247 -3.54 -9.04 -22.44
C VAL A 247 -4.22 -8.09 -23.43
N ASP A 248 -5.55 -8.22 -23.54
CA ASP A 248 -6.37 -7.41 -24.42
C ASP A 248 -6.16 -5.92 -24.18
N LEU A 249 -6.23 -5.12 -25.24
CA LEU A 249 -5.99 -3.67 -25.20
C LEU A 249 -6.95 -3.00 -24.20
N GLN A 250 -8.23 -3.40 -24.20
CA GLN A 250 -9.22 -2.81 -23.29
C GLN A 250 -8.89 -3.12 -21.83
N LEU A 251 -8.41 -4.34 -21.54
CA LEU A 251 -7.96 -4.69 -20.19
C LEU A 251 -6.72 -3.88 -19.79
N ARG A 252 -5.76 -3.66 -20.69
CA ARG A 252 -4.59 -2.80 -20.42
C ARG A 252 -4.98 -1.36 -20.13
N GLU A 253 -5.93 -0.80 -20.88
CA GLU A 253 -6.46 0.54 -20.64
C GLU A 253 -7.11 0.65 -19.26
N ARG A 254 -7.90 -0.36 -18.86
CA ARG A 254 -8.49 -0.44 -17.52
C ARG A 254 -7.41 -0.54 -16.43
N MET A 255 -6.39 -1.38 -16.61
CA MET A 255 -5.24 -1.46 -15.70
C MET A 255 -4.52 -0.12 -15.56
N CYS A 256 -4.25 0.58 -16.66
CA CYS A 256 -3.61 1.90 -16.65
C CYS A 256 -4.46 2.96 -15.95
N ARG A 257 -5.78 2.94 -16.14
CA ARG A 257 -6.73 3.83 -15.44
C ARG A 257 -6.68 3.60 -13.93
N VAL A 258 -6.71 2.34 -13.48
CA VAL A 258 -6.56 1.97 -12.07
C VAL A 258 -5.20 2.41 -11.52
N ALA A 259 -4.13 2.20 -12.28
CA ALA A 259 -2.79 2.62 -11.89
C ALA A 259 -2.68 4.15 -11.72
N ASN A 260 -3.31 4.91 -12.61
CA ASN A 260 -3.35 6.37 -12.51
C ASN A 260 -4.25 6.85 -11.36
N ALA A 261 -5.33 6.13 -11.04
CA ALA A 261 -6.11 6.42 -9.84
C ALA A 261 -5.28 6.25 -8.56
N VAL A 262 -4.49 5.18 -8.45
CA VAL A 262 -3.56 4.96 -7.33
C VAL A 262 -2.51 6.09 -7.25
N ARG A 263 -1.93 6.49 -8.38
CA ARG A 263 -0.96 7.60 -8.45
C ARG A 263 -1.60 8.95 -8.09
N ALA A 264 -2.83 9.21 -8.52
CA ALA A 264 -3.57 10.44 -8.22
C ALA A 264 -3.85 10.56 -6.71
N LEU A 265 -4.34 9.49 -6.08
CA LEU A 265 -4.52 9.44 -4.62
C LEU A 265 -3.20 9.69 -3.89
N ALA A 266 -2.12 9.07 -4.36
CA ALA A 266 -0.80 9.24 -3.75
C ALA A 266 -0.23 10.66 -3.92
N ALA A 267 -0.43 11.29 -5.08
CA ALA A 267 -0.01 12.67 -5.33
C ALA A 267 -0.74 13.67 -4.42
N LEU A 268 -2.01 13.38 -4.09
CA LEU A 268 -2.83 14.18 -3.17
C LEU A 268 -2.60 13.83 -1.68
N GLY A 269 -1.77 12.83 -1.37
CA GLY A 269 -1.55 12.37 0.00
C GLY A 269 -2.78 11.70 0.63
N LEU A 270 -3.71 11.19 -0.20
CA LEU A 270 -4.95 10.55 0.23
C LEU A 270 -4.74 9.04 0.48
N PRO A 271 -5.50 8.45 1.42
CA PRO A 271 -5.38 7.03 1.74
C PRO A 271 -5.84 6.14 0.58
N VAL A 272 -4.96 5.25 0.13
CA VAL A 272 -5.21 4.29 -0.95
C VAL A 272 -5.87 3.03 -0.38
N HIS A 273 -7.09 2.78 -0.84
CA HIS A 273 -7.89 1.62 -0.51
C HIS A 273 -8.92 1.37 -1.63
N PRO A 274 -9.49 0.16 -1.77
CA PRO A 274 -10.28 -0.20 -2.96
C PRO A 274 -11.47 0.73 -3.26
N PRO A 275 -12.31 1.14 -2.28
CA PRO A 275 -13.37 2.11 -2.52
C PRO A 275 -12.89 3.43 -3.14
N ALA A 276 -11.82 4.03 -2.60
CA ALA A 276 -11.24 5.27 -3.14
C ALA A 276 -10.68 5.08 -4.56
N ILE A 277 -10.03 3.96 -4.85
CA ILE A 277 -9.53 3.66 -6.20
C ILE A 277 -10.68 3.59 -7.20
N VAL A 278 -11.76 2.87 -6.85
CA VAL A 278 -12.95 2.72 -7.68
C VAL A 278 -13.63 4.07 -7.90
N GLU A 279 -13.74 4.89 -6.85
CA GLU A 279 -14.33 6.22 -6.94
C GLU A 279 -13.56 7.13 -7.89
N VAL A 280 -12.23 7.18 -7.80
CA VAL A 280 -11.39 7.97 -8.73
C VAL A 280 -11.52 7.44 -10.16
N CYS A 281 -11.58 6.12 -10.35
CA CYS A 281 -11.84 5.53 -11.66
C CYS A 281 -13.22 5.95 -12.21
N ASN A 282 -14.27 5.90 -11.40
CA ASN A 282 -15.61 6.31 -11.78
C ASN A 282 -15.68 7.80 -12.12
N LEU A 283 -15.00 8.65 -11.33
CA LEU A 283 -14.90 10.09 -11.59
C LEU A 283 -14.22 10.36 -12.93
N SER A 284 -13.12 9.66 -13.23
CA SER A 284 -12.43 9.79 -14.53
C SER A 284 -13.32 9.37 -15.71
N GLY A 285 -14.21 8.39 -15.51
CA GLY A 285 -15.19 7.97 -16.51
C GLY A 285 -16.31 8.99 -16.69
N LEU A 286 -16.83 9.54 -15.59
CA LEU A 286 -17.88 10.56 -15.58
C LEU A 286 -17.44 11.85 -16.28
N LEU A 287 -16.23 12.32 -15.97
CA LEU A 287 -15.63 13.51 -16.57
C LEU A 287 -15.01 13.25 -17.95
N ARG A 288 -15.08 12.00 -18.45
CA ARG A 288 -14.49 11.56 -19.74
C ARG A 288 -13.01 11.94 -19.89
N VAL A 289 -12.27 11.91 -18.78
CA VAL A 289 -10.83 12.19 -18.78
C VAL A 289 -10.10 11.02 -19.40
N GLU A 290 -9.23 11.32 -20.37
CA GLU A 290 -8.35 10.32 -20.96
C GLU A 290 -7.33 9.83 -19.94
N ILE A 291 -6.89 8.57 -20.08
CA ILE A 291 -5.98 7.93 -19.10
C ILE A 291 -4.71 8.77 -18.90
N LYS A 292 -4.18 9.35 -19.98
CA LYS A 292 -2.96 10.18 -19.95
C LYS A 292 -3.11 11.48 -19.15
N ASP A 293 -4.34 12.01 -19.06
CA ASP A 293 -4.65 13.30 -18.45
C ASP A 293 -5.10 13.16 -16.99
N MET A 294 -5.29 11.93 -16.49
CA MET A 294 -5.67 11.65 -15.09
C MET A 294 -4.65 12.14 -14.05
N LEU A 295 -3.41 12.46 -14.44
CA LEU A 295 -2.41 13.03 -13.52
C LEU A 295 -2.29 14.54 -13.68
N GLY A 296 -3.11 15.15 -14.53
CA GLY A 296 -3.17 16.60 -14.72
C GLY A 296 -3.75 17.32 -13.50
N PRO A 297 -3.32 18.58 -13.26
CA PRO A 297 -3.73 19.34 -12.09
C PRO A 297 -5.25 19.53 -12.01
N GLU A 298 -5.93 19.67 -13.14
CA GLU A 298 -7.39 19.81 -13.22
C GLU A 298 -8.11 18.59 -12.63
N PHE A 299 -7.73 17.38 -13.06
CA PHE A 299 -8.34 16.16 -12.54
C PHE A 299 -7.99 15.92 -11.07
N LEU A 300 -6.73 16.19 -10.67
CA LEU A 300 -6.33 16.10 -9.27
C LEU A 300 -7.12 17.06 -8.36
N ALA A 301 -7.40 18.28 -8.82
CA ALA A 301 -8.23 19.22 -8.08
C ALA A 301 -9.66 18.69 -7.90
N GLN A 302 -10.25 18.09 -8.94
CA GLN A 302 -11.58 17.48 -8.87
C GLN A 302 -11.63 16.29 -7.90
N VAL A 303 -10.60 15.43 -7.91
CA VAL A 303 -10.48 14.33 -6.94
C VAL A 303 -10.38 14.86 -5.52
N ALA A 304 -9.57 15.90 -5.29
CA ALA A 304 -9.41 16.51 -3.98
C ALA A 304 -10.71 17.14 -3.46
N TYR A 305 -11.44 17.86 -4.33
CA TYR A 305 -12.70 18.50 -3.98
C TYR A 305 -13.77 17.48 -3.57
N ARG A 306 -13.91 16.41 -4.36
CA ARG A 306 -14.87 15.34 -4.07
C ARG A 306 -14.57 14.62 -2.76
N GLU A 307 -13.29 14.40 -2.45
CA GLU A 307 -12.88 13.82 -1.17
C GLU A 307 -13.13 14.79 -0.01
N ALA A 308 -12.98 16.11 -0.22
CA ALA A 308 -13.30 17.12 0.77
C ALA A 308 -14.81 17.16 1.09
N ASP A 309 -15.66 17.18 0.06
CA ASP A 309 -17.12 17.14 0.18
C ASP A 309 -17.58 15.87 0.92
N ARG A 310 -16.98 14.72 0.60
CA ARG A 310 -17.28 13.44 1.27
C ARG A 310 -17.00 13.51 2.78
N ARG A 311 -15.87 14.11 3.18
CA ARG A 311 -15.50 14.25 4.60
C ARG A 311 -16.37 15.26 5.34
N GLN A 312 -16.78 16.33 4.69
CA GLN A 312 -17.75 17.26 5.27
C GLN A 312 -19.09 16.57 5.51
N ALA A 313 -19.60 15.83 4.53
CA ALA A 313 -20.85 15.06 4.67
C ALA A 313 -20.76 13.97 5.76
N GLU A 314 -19.61 13.29 5.91
CA GLU A 314 -19.37 12.32 6.98
C GLU A 314 -19.25 12.99 8.36
N GLY A 315 -18.64 14.18 8.43
CA GLY A 315 -18.53 14.98 9.65
C GLY A 315 -19.88 15.50 10.16
N ASP A 316 -20.75 15.92 9.24
CA ASP A 316 -22.11 16.36 9.56
C ASP A 316 -23.04 15.18 9.93
N ALA A 317 -22.68 13.95 9.56
CA ALA A 317 -23.46 12.74 9.81
C ALA A 317 -23.11 12.02 11.13
N GLN A 318 -22.08 12.44 11.88
CA GLN A 318 -21.86 11.95 13.24
C GLN A 318 -22.78 12.71 14.21
N PRO A 319 -23.82 12.08 14.79
CA PRO A 319 -24.60 12.73 15.83
C PRO A 319 -23.71 12.94 17.06
N MET A 320 -23.84 14.10 17.67
CA MET A 320 -23.34 14.41 19.01
C MET A 320 -24.02 13.49 20.03
N ASP A 321 -23.55 12.25 20.17
CA ASP A 321 -23.85 11.42 21.33
C ASP A 321 -22.97 11.91 22.49
N HIS A 322 -23.57 12.74 23.32
CA HIS A 322 -23.11 13.17 24.64
C HIS A 322 -23.37 12.10 25.71
#